data_AF-X1EJ16-F1
#
_entry.id   AF-X1EJ16-F1
#
_cell.length_a   1.000
_cell.length_b   1.000
_cell.length_c   1.000
_cell.angle_alpha   90.00
_cell.angle_beta   90.00
_cell.angle_gamma   90.00
#
_symmetry.space_group_name_H-M   'P 1'
#
loop_
_entity.id
_entity.type
_entity.pdbx_description
1 polymer ?
#
loop_
_entity_poly.entity_id
_entity_poly.type
_entity_poly.pdbx_seq_one_letter_code
_entity_poly.pdbx_strand_id
1 'polypeptide(L)'
;MLITAWRGGSKDNQSCAGYGFKVTIDDRDKYFKKDWKSVVLYLADPSVTVKVNIDKPSFWNQTCHELISKDIGSWLENNGFVPWPKGKPPKFFMEPISDARFLVCPVKT
;
A
#
# COMPACT_ATOMS: atom_id res chain seq x y z
N MET A 1 -9.84 6.11 -3.90
CA MET A 1 -9.26 6.74 -2.70
C MET A 1 -7.83 7.19 -2.96
N LEU A 2 -7.36 8.26 -2.31
CA LEU A 2 -5.98 8.75 -2.44
C LEU A 2 -5.11 8.14 -1.34
N ILE A 3 -4.09 7.39 -1.73
CA ILE A 3 -3.20 6.68 -0.81
C ILE A 3 -1.77 7.24 -0.94
N THR A 4 -0.95 6.97 0.07
CA THR A 4 0.41 7.51 0.15
C THR A 4 1.41 6.37 0.20
N ALA A 5 2.50 6.43 -0.58
CA ALA A 5 3.60 5.50 -0.36
C ALA A 5 4.12 5.64 1.07
N TRP A 6 4.41 4.51 1.68
CA TRP A 6 4.86 4.43 3.06
C TRP A 6 6.18 3.69 3.12
N ARG A 7 7.04 4.12 4.05
CA ARG A 7 8.24 3.40 4.43
C ARG A 7 8.32 3.33 5.94
N GLY A 8 8.82 2.21 6.44
CA GLY A 8 9.05 1.94 7.85
C GLY A 8 10.19 2.76 8.45
N GLY A 9 10.61 2.34 9.64
CA GLY A 9 11.69 3.00 10.38
C GLY A 9 13.07 2.74 9.77
N SER A 10 14.09 3.40 10.33
CA SER A 10 15.48 3.29 9.84
C SER A 10 16.05 1.88 9.77
N LYS A 11 15.53 0.93 10.58
CA LYS A 11 15.91 -0.49 10.55
C LYS A 11 15.32 -1.25 9.36
N ASP A 12 14.21 -0.77 8.80
CA ASP A 12 13.51 -1.39 7.67
C ASP A 12 14.04 -0.88 6.31
N ASN A 13 14.81 0.23 6.33
CA ASN A 13 15.35 0.90 5.14
C ASN A 13 16.46 0.13 4.40
N GLN A 14 16.96 -0.98 4.95
CA GLN A 14 18.00 -1.79 4.31
C GLN A 14 17.42 -2.85 3.35
N SER A 15 16.08 -2.98 3.27
CA SER A 15 15.44 -3.93 2.37
C SER A 15 14.12 -3.38 1.81
N CYS A 16 13.71 -3.83 0.62
CA CYS A 16 12.40 -3.48 0.05
C CYS A 16 11.22 -3.89 0.96
N ALA A 17 11.46 -4.70 2.01
CA ALA A 17 10.44 -5.17 2.95
C ALA A 17 9.83 -4.05 3.82
N GLY A 18 10.47 -2.89 3.91
CA GLY A 18 9.99 -1.76 4.70
C GLY A 18 8.96 -0.87 3.99
N TYR A 19 8.57 -1.16 2.75
CA TYR A 19 7.72 -0.26 1.96
C TYR A 19 6.28 -0.77 1.80
N GLY A 20 5.37 0.18 1.57
CA GLY A 20 3.95 -0.12 1.43
C GLY A 20 3.12 1.06 0.99
N PHE A 21 1.81 0.94 1.17
CA PHE A 21 0.85 2.03 1.00
C PHE A 21 0.10 2.30 2.30
N LYS A 22 -0.06 3.58 2.62
CA LYS A 22 -0.88 4.05 3.73
C LYS A 22 -2.25 4.49 3.21
N VAL A 23 -3.30 3.84 3.70
CA VAL A 23 -4.71 4.21 3.45
C VAL A 23 -5.22 5.10 4.59
N THR A 24 -6.25 5.92 4.38
CA THR A 24 -6.86 6.63 5.53
C THR A 24 -7.70 5.66 6.37
N ILE A 25 -8.00 6.01 7.63
CA ILE A 25 -8.90 5.20 8.48
C ILE A 25 -10.30 5.16 7.86
N ASP A 26 -10.80 6.30 7.40
CA ASP A 26 -12.12 6.40 6.77
C ASP A 26 -12.21 5.54 5.50
N ASP A 27 -11.19 5.58 4.64
CA ASP A 27 -11.15 4.72 3.46
C ASP A 27 -10.99 3.24 3.83
N ARG A 28 -10.18 2.92 4.86
CA ARG A 28 -10.04 1.55 5.35
C ARG A 28 -11.39 1.00 5.77
N ASP A 29 -12.09 1.71 6.65
CA ASP A 29 -13.35 1.24 7.24
C ASP A 29 -14.50 1.23 6.22
N LYS A 30 -14.41 2.02 5.16
CA LYS A 30 -15.37 2.03 4.05
C LYS A 30 -15.15 0.91 3.04
N TYR A 31 -13.90 0.59 2.71
CA TYR A 31 -13.57 -0.27 1.56
C TYR A 31 -13.00 -1.64 1.93
N PHE A 32 -12.58 -1.86 3.18
CA PHE A 32 -12.02 -3.12 3.65
C PHE A 32 -12.97 -3.79 4.64
N LYS A 33 -13.06 -5.12 4.59
CA LYS A 33 -13.87 -5.92 5.52
C LYS A 33 -12.97 -6.66 6.52
N LYS A 34 -13.36 -6.68 7.80
CA LYS A 34 -12.57 -7.29 8.90
C LYS A 34 -12.46 -8.82 8.81
N ASP A 35 -13.35 -9.47 8.09
CA ASP A 35 -13.35 -10.91 7.84
C ASP A 35 -12.35 -11.33 6.75
N TRP A 36 -11.93 -10.38 5.90
CA TRP A 36 -10.92 -10.63 4.88
C TRP A 36 -9.55 -10.86 5.51
N LYS A 37 -8.89 -11.93 5.05
CA LYS A 37 -7.53 -12.27 5.49
C LYS A 37 -6.45 -11.49 4.77
N SER A 38 -6.70 -11.18 3.51
CA SER A 38 -5.75 -10.52 2.64
C SER A 38 -6.47 -9.78 1.52
N VAL A 39 -5.79 -8.82 0.92
CA VAL A 39 -6.22 -8.15 -0.32
C VAL A 39 -5.21 -8.42 -1.43
N VAL A 40 -5.68 -8.31 -2.67
CA VAL A 40 -4.83 -8.32 -3.86
C VAL A 40 -4.78 -6.91 -4.43
N LEU A 41 -3.56 -6.40 -4.60
CA LEU A 41 -3.30 -5.12 -5.25
C LEU A 41 -2.80 -5.38 -6.66
N TYR A 42 -3.41 -4.73 -7.63
CA TYR A 42 -2.93 -4.62 -9.01
C TYR A 42 -2.14 -3.32 -9.12
N LEU A 43 -0.84 -3.39 -9.41
CA LEU A 43 0.05 -2.22 -9.35
C LEU A 43 0.29 -1.66 -10.76
N ALA A 44 -0.41 -0.57 -11.09
CA ALA A 44 -0.51 0.13 -12.37
C ALA A 44 -1.03 -0.71 -13.56
N ASP A 45 -0.79 -2.01 -13.55
CA ASP A 45 -1.15 -2.96 -14.59
C ASP A 45 -1.83 -4.21 -13.96
N PRO A 46 -2.90 -4.76 -14.57
CA PRO A 46 -3.56 -5.99 -14.13
C PRO A 46 -2.66 -7.24 -14.00
N SER A 47 -1.49 -7.26 -14.65
CA SER A 47 -0.52 -8.36 -14.61
C SER A 47 0.40 -8.31 -13.39
N VAL A 48 0.58 -7.14 -12.77
CA VAL A 48 1.46 -6.97 -11.61
C VAL A 48 0.62 -7.03 -10.34
N THR A 49 0.60 -8.19 -9.69
CA THR A 49 -0.22 -8.41 -8.49
C THR A 49 0.61 -8.62 -7.24
N VAL A 50 0.14 -8.05 -6.12
CA VAL A 50 0.70 -8.29 -4.79
C VAL A 50 -0.39 -8.65 -3.81
N LYS A 51 -0.25 -9.78 -3.13
CA LYS A 51 -1.13 -10.19 -2.03
C LYS A 51 -0.62 -9.61 -0.71
N VAL A 52 -1.47 -8.91 0.01
CA VAL A 52 -1.11 -8.25 1.27
C VAL A 52 -1.96 -8.79 2.42
N ASN A 53 -1.31 -9.24 3.50
CA ASN A 53 -1.99 -9.66 4.72
C ASN A 53 -2.61 -8.44 5.44
N ILE A 54 -3.92 -8.50 5.68
CA ILE A 54 -4.66 -7.51 6.47
C ILE A 54 -5.26 -8.11 7.75
N ASP A 55 -5.13 -9.43 7.98
CA ASP A 55 -5.55 -10.12 9.21
C ASP A 55 -4.57 -9.90 10.37
N LYS A 56 -4.13 -8.66 10.53
CA LYS A 56 -3.21 -8.27 11.60
C LYS A 56 -3.85 -7.13 12.40
N PRO A 57 -3.86 -7.18 13.74
CA PRO A 57 -4.45 -6.13 14.57
C PRO A 57 -3.91 -4.73 14.23
N SER A 58 -2.65 -4.65 13.81
CA SER A 58 -2.02 -3.39 13.42
C SER A 58 -2.68 -2.74 12.21
N PHE A 59 -3.29 -3.45 11.28
CA PHE A 59 -3.98 -2.81 10.15
C PHE A 59 -5.32 -2.17 10.56
N TRP A 60 -5.95 -2.72 11.59
CA TRP A 60 -7.30 -2.34 12.05
C TRP A 60 -7.31 -1.40 13.26
N ASN A 61 -6.14 -0.97 13.75
CA ASN A 61 -6.04 -0.05 14.87
C ASN A 61 -6.05 1.43 14.39
N GLN A 62 -5.91 2.37 15.33
CA GLN A 62 -5.99 3.81 15.04
C GLN A 62 -4.66 4.41 14.54
N THR A 63 -3.55 3.67 14.62
CA THR A 63 -2.20 4.22 14.41
C THR A 63 -1.49 3.63 13.19
N CYS A 64 -1.84 2.40 12.84
CA CYS A 64 -1.31 1.63 11.74
C CYS A 64 -2.46 1.23 10.82
N HIS A 65 -2.21 1.36 9.53
CA HIS A 65 -3.17 1.08 8.44
C HIS A 65 -2.39 1.03 7.12
N GLU A 66 -1.23 0.38 7.18
CA GLU A 66 -0.32 0.23 6.07
C GLU A 66 -0.41 -1.15 5.43
N LEU A 67 -0.53 -1.15 4.12
CA LEU A 67 -0.41 -2.30 3.24
C LEU A 67 1.07 -2.48 2.89
N ILE A 68 1.78 -3.25 3.72
CA ILE A 68 3.23 -3.45 3.64
C ILE A 68 3.52 -4.79 2.98
N SER A 69 4.40 -4.80 1.99
CA SER A 69 4.92 -6.00 1.36
C SER A 69 6.27 -5.70 0.70
N LYS A 70 7.18 -6.66 0.75
CA LYS A 70 8.45 -6.59 0.00
C LYS A 70 8.22 -6.36 -1.48
N ASP A 71 7.19 -6.97 -2.06
CA ASP A 71 6.88 -6.85 -3.48
C ASP A 71 6.37 -5.45 -3.83
N ILE A 72 5.65 -4.77 -2.92
CA ILE A 72 5.29 -3.36 -3.08
C ILE A 72 6.57 -2.51 -3.09
N GLY A 73 7.51 -2.77 -2.18
CA GLY A 73 8.78 -2.06 -2.15
C GLY A 73 9.60 -2.24 -3.41
N SER A 74 9.75 -3.47 -3.88
CA SER A 74 10.48 -3.75 -5.12
C SER A 74 9.79 -3.10 -6.32
N TRP A 75 8.45 -3.09 -6.36
CA TRP A 75 7.73 -2.35 -7.39
C TRP A 75 7.97 -0.84 -7.31
N LEU A 76 7.92 -0.25 -6.12
CA LEU A 76 8.17 1.18 -5.94
C LEU A 76 9.58 1.59 -6.37
N GLU A 77 10.58 0.77 -6.05
CA GLU A 77 11.98 0.98 -6.41
C GLU A 77 12.21 0.82 -7.93
N ASN A 78 11.74 -0.28 -8.51
CA ASN A 78 11.92 -0.57 -9.94
C ASN A 78 11.23 0.46 -10.85
N ASN A 79 10.21 1.15 -10.35
CA ASN A 79 9.49 2.21 -11.09
C ASN A 79 9.96 3.62 -10.72
N GLY A 80 11.04 3.78 -9.95
CA GLY A 80 11.63 5.08 -9.64
C GLY A 80 10.82 5.95 -8.68
N PHE A 81 9.87 5.37 -7.93
CA PHE A 81 9.13 6.09 -6.90
C PHE A 81 9.95 6.28 -5.62
N VAL A 82 11.00 5.47 -5.42
CA VAL A 82 11.97 5.54 -4.31
C VAL A 82 13.33 5.97 -4.87
N PRO A 83 14.12 6.79 -4.15
CA PRO A 83 13.81 7.43 -2.86
C PRO A 83 12.95 8.68 -3.03
N TRP A 84 12.21 9.05 -1.98
CA TRP A 84 11.51 10.34 -1.91
C TRP A 84 12.06 11.24 -0.80
N PRO A 85 12.00 12.58 -0.97
CA PRO A 85 12.42 13.53 0.06
C PRO A 85 11.62 13.36 1.35
N LYS A 86 12.22 13.73 2.48
CA LYS A 86 11.55 13.70 3.79
C LYS A 86 10.23 14.49 3.72
N GLY A 87 9.14 13.86 4.18
CA GLY A 87 7.81 14.46 4.20
C GLY A 87 7.13 14.57 2.83
N LYS A 88 7.74 14.07 1.75
CA LYS A 88 7.20 14.13 0.39
C LYS A 88 7.02 12.75 -0.26
N PRO A 89 6.34 11.78 0.39
CA PRO A 89 6.06 10.50 -0.23
C PRO A 89 5.17 10.66 -1.47
N PRO A 90 5.38 9.87 -2.54
CA PRO A 90 4.51 9.87 -3.71
C PRO A 90 3.09 9.41 -3.36
N LYS A 91 2.13 9.89 -4.13
CA LYS A 91 0.69 9.63 -3.97
C LYS A 91 0.19 8.74 -5.11
N PHE A 92 -0.80 7.92 -4.80
CA PHE A 92 -1.41 6.98 -5.74
C PHE A 92 -2.93 7.01 -5.58
N PHE A 93 -3.64 6.71 -6.66
CA PHE A 93 -5.05 6.36 -6.59
C PHE A 93 -5.18 4.86 -6.33
N MET A 94 -6.05 4.51 -5.39
CA MET A 94 -6.49 3.14 -5.16
C MET A 94 -7.98 3.02 -5.45
N GLU A 95 -8.36 2.07 -6.31
CA GLU A 95 -9.74 1.84 -6.74
C GLU A 95 -10.17 0.40 -6.40
N PRO A 96 -11.30 0.20 -5.70
CA PRO A 96 -11.85 -1.15 -5.51
C PRO A 96 -12.37 -1.69 -6.85
N ILE A 97 -11.87 -2.84 -7.28
CA ILE A 97 -12.31 -3.51 -8.53
C ILE A 97 -13.35 -4.59 -8.22
N SER A 98 -13.14 -5.32 -7.12
CA SER A 98 -14.07 -6.31 -6.59
C SER A 98 -13.74 -6.58 -5.12
N ASP A 99 -14.46 -7.52 -4.49
CA ASP A 99 -14.16 -7.97 -3.13
C ASP A 99 -12.68 -8.33 -2.97
N ALA A 100 -12.04 -7.73 -1.96
CA ALA A 100 -10.62 -7.85 -1.62
C ALA A 100 -9.63 -7.56 -2.76
N ARG A 101 -10.03 -6.84 -3.82
CA ARG A 101 -9.19 -6.54 -4.99
C ARG A 101 -9.19 -5.05 -5.32
N PHE A 102 -7.99 -4.49 -5.46
CA PHE A 102 -7.81 -3.06 -5.68
C PHE A 102 -6.80 -2.77 -6.78
N LEU A 103 -7.10 -1.81 -7.66
CA LEU A 103 -6.16 -1.23 -8.59
C LEU A 103 -5.42 -0.08 -7.92
N VAL A 104 -4.11 0.00 -8.07
CA VAL A 104 -3.27 1.10 -7.57
C VAL A 104 -2.54 1.75 -8.74
N CYS A 105 -2.82 3.01 -9.01
CA CYS A 105 -2.23 3.77 -10.11
C CYS A 105 -1.50 5.01 -9.59
N PRO A 106 -0.34 5.37 -10.17
CA PRO A 106 0.29 6.67 -9.90
C PRO A 106 -0.68 7.82 -10.20
N VAL A 107 -0.66 8.87 -9.36
CA VAL A 107 -1.37 10.10 -9.71
C VAL A 107 -0.68 10.69 -10.94
N LYS A 108 -1.42 10.85 -12.04
CA LYS A 108 -0.89 11.55 -13.22
C LYS A 108 -0.62 13.01 -12.83
N THR A 109 0.63 13.43 -12.93
CA THR A 109 1.05 14.83 -12.83
C THR A 109 0.69 15.59 -14.08
#